data_AF-A0A3A8K0V6-F1
#
_entry.id   AF-A0A3A8K0V6-F1
#
_cell.length_a   1.000
_cell.length_b   1.000
_cell.length_c   1.000
_cell.angle_alpha   90.00
_cell.angle_beta   90.00
_cell.angle_gamma   90.00
#
_symmetry.space_group_name_H-M   'P 1'
#
loop_
_entity.id
_entity.type
_entity.pdbx_description
1 polymer ?
#
loop_
_entity_poly.entity_id
_entity_poly.type
_entity_poly.pdbx_seq_one_letter_code
_entity_poly.pdbx_strand_id
1 'polypeptide(L)'
;TPAASQDDEDAPRFIKRELPRPRGRFTRVEAQRLSFFELTRAEGKATLEAAIEGTEHRYSLLRTLEHRYNGPRGELTQVDMENVLRQHGIMETLEAQEKRNLQTAYASQRGAAGRVAWALGLSPSELQRLTHALLLEEEVEALRERFRNEVLATSHLTHRLDLLGKDKYLADLGIQKRFTESLRKELERLVKDVMSEATDLHSLANVVGRKHGAPAELVTRAFERLGLSESLRKQLSAQTVNNPSH
;
A
#
# COMPACT_ATOMS: atom_id res chain seq x y z
N THR A 1 -53.36 -57.05 45.08
CA THR A 1 -53.70 -55.64 45.36
C THR A 1 -52.42 -54.91 45.71
N PRO A 2 -52.09 -53.70 45.23
CA PRO A 2 -52.29 -52.98 43.96
C PRO A 2 -50.91 -52.72 43.25
N ALA A 3 -50.87 -52.53 41.92
CA ALA A 3 -50.68 -51.26 41.17
C ALA A 3 -49.26 -50.63 41.09
N ALA A 4 -48.68 -50.75 39.89
CA ALA A 4 -47.99 -49.74 39.06
C ALA A 4 -46.95 -48.77 39.65
N SER A 5 -45.72 -48.89 39.15
CA SER A 5 -44.99 -47.81 38.45
C SER A 5 -43.72 -48.40 37.78
N GLN A 6 -43.80 -48.68 36.49
CA GLN A 6 -42.66 -48.88 35.60
C GLN A 6 -42.31 -47.52 35.01
N ASP A 7 -41.09 -47.02 35.26
CA ASP A 7 -40.33 -46.14 34.37
C ASP A 7 -38.89 -46.03 34.91
N ASP A 8 -37.96 -45.81 33.97
CA ASP A 8 -36.48 -45.68 34.07
C ASP A 8 -35.70 -47.01 34.03
N GLU A 9 -35.77 -47.73 32.90
CA GLU A 9 -34.88 -47.60 31.73
C GLU A 9 -33.39 -47.88 32.03
N ASP A 10 -33.05 -49.15 31.80
CA ASP A 10 -31.71 -49.66 31.50
C ASP A 10 -30.98 -48.77 30.48
N ALA A 11 -30.00 -48.00 30.94
CA ALA A 11 -29.07 -47.32 30.03
C ALA A 11 -28.23 -48.37 29.27
N PRO A 12 -28.33 -48.48 27.93
CA PRO A 12 -27.49 -49.39 27.18
C PRO A 12 -26.08 -48.79 27.11
N ARG A 13 -25.10 -49.52 27.64
CA ARG A 13 -23.68 -49.19 27.49
C ARG A 13 -23.33 -49.12 26.01
N PHE A 14 -23.16 -47.91 25.48
CA PHE A 14 -22.67 -47.69 24.13
C PHE A 14 -21.28 -48.33 23.97
N ILE A 15 -21.24 -49.46 23.26
CA ILE A 15 -19.99 -50.05 22.77
C ILE A 15 -19.45 -49.06 21.73
N LYS A 16 -18.48 -48.23 22.13
CA LYS A 16 -17.72 -47.37 21.23
C LYS A 16 -16.98 -48.28 20.25
N ARG A 17 -17.56 -48.51 19.07
CA ARG A 17 -16.83 -49.04 17.92
C ARG A 17 -15.70 -48.05 17.63
N GLU A 18 -14.47 -48.47 17.88
CA GLU A 18 -13.29 -47.72 17.46
C GLU A 18 -13.31 -47.65 15.93
N LEU A 19 -13.73 -46.51 15.40
CA LEU A 19 -13.55 -46.19 13.99
C LEU A 19 -12.03 -46.18 13.73
N PRO A 20 -11.55 -46.78 12.62
CA PRO A 20 -10.14 -46.71 12.27
C PRO A 20 -9.72 -45.25 12.20
N ARG A 21 -8.58 -44.92 12.84
CA ARG A 21 -8.04 -43.55 12.86
C ARG A 21 -8.02 -42.99 11.44
N PRO A 22 -8.53 -41.77 11.18
CA PRO A 22 -8.60 -41.23 9.84
C PRO A 22 -7.18 -41.15 9.24
N ARG A 23 -6.85 -42.14 8.41
CA ARG A 23 -5.70 -42.10 7.52
C ARG A 23 -6.14 -41.31 6.31
N GLY A 24 -5.87 -40.01 6.31
CA GLY A 24 -6.25 -39.17 5.18
C GLY A 24 -5.74 -37.77 5.35
N ARG A 25 -4.54 -37.50 4.84
CA ARG A 25 -4.22 -36.18 4.32
C ARG A 25 -5.31 -35.93 3.27
N PHE A 26 -6.27 -35.06 3.56
CA PHE A 26 -7.25 -34.63 2.57
C PHE A 26 -6.46 -34.04 1.40
N THR A 27 -6.14 -34.87 0.41
CA THR A 27 -5.68 -34.41 -0.89
C THR A 27 -6.86 -33.66 -1.45
N ARG A 28 -6.83 -32.33 -1.33
CA ARG A 28 -7.68 -31.45 -2.12
C ARG A 28 -7.43 -31.87 -3.57
N VAL A 29 -8.40 -32.58 -4.14
CA VAL A 29 -8.40 -32.85 -5.58
C VAL A 29 -8.63 -31.49 -6.20
N GLU A 30 -7.57 -30.89 -6.76
CA GLU A 30 -7.72 -29.66 -7.52
C GLU A 30 -8.73 -29.92 -8.64
N ALA A 31 -9.67 -28.98 -8.82
CA ALA A 31 -10.65 -29.08 -9.89
C ALA A 31 -9.92 -29.26 -11.23
N GLN A 32 -10.42 -30.16 -12.06
CA GLN A 32 -9.81 -30.43 -13.36
C GLN A 32 -9.86 -29.16 -14.21
N ARG A 33 -8.69 -28.62 -14.53
CA ARG A 33 -8.55 -27.43 -15.38
C ARG A 33 -8.94 -27.77 -16.82
N LEU A 34 -9.66 -26.85 -17.44
CA LEU A 34 -10.12 -26.90 -18.82
C LEU A 34 -8.95 -26.70 -19.81
N SER A 35 -9.17 -27.02 -21.08
CA SER A 35 -8.14 -26.87 -22.11
C SER A 35 -8.05 -25.42 -22.59
N PHE A 36 -6.82 -24.93 -22.84
CA PHE A 36 -6.57 -23.66 -23.52
C PHE A 36 -7.38 -23.48 -24.82
N PHE A 37 -7.57 -24.57 -25.57
CA PHE A 37 -8.29 -24.53 -26.85
C PHE A 37 -9.79 -24.17 -26.70
N GLU A 38 -10.34 -24.17 -25.49
CA GLU A 38 -11.68 -23.63 -25.24
C GLU A 38 -11.69 -22.10 -25.32
N LEU A 39 -10.63 -21.45 -24.81
CA LEU A 39 -10.48 -20.00 -24.88
C LEU A 39 -10.30 -19.51 -26.32
N THR A 40 -9.78 -20.33 -27.23
CA THR A 40 -9.59 -19.97 -28.64
C THR A 40 -10.88 -20.06 -29.46
N ARG A 41 -11.94 -20.71 -28.95
CA ARG A 41 -13.22 -20.83 -29.66
C ARG A 41 -14.02 -19.54 -29.59
N ALA A 42 -15.05 -19.40 -30.43
CA ALA A 42 -15.92 -18.22 -30.46
C ALA A 42 -16.57 -17.92 -29.09
N GLU A 43 -16.99 -18.96 -28.35
CA GLU A 43 -17.55 -18.84 -26.99
C GLU A 43 -16.50 -18.37 -25.95
N GLY A 44 -15.22 -18.59 -26.24
CA GLY A 44 -14.10 -18.15 -25.41
C GLY A 44 -14.01 -16.63 -25.31
N LYS A 45 -14.43 -15.90 -26.35
CA LYS A 45 -14.43 -14.43 -26.35
C LYS A 45 -15.27 -13.86 -25.20
N ALA A 46 -16.53 -14.26 -25.07
CA ALA A 46 -17.42 -13.78 -24.01
C ALA A 46 -16.89 -14.14 -22.61
N THR A 47 -16.25 -15.31 -22.49
CA THR A 47 -15.61 -15.75 -21.25
C THR A 47 -14.42 -14.86 -20.87
N LEU A 48 -13.61 -14.46 -21.84
CA LEU A 48 -12.46 -13.57 -21.64
C LEU A 48 -12.90 -12.14 -21.34
N GLU A 49 -13.92 -11.62 -22.04
CA GLU A 49 -14.49 -10.29 -21.78
C GLU A 49 -15.02 -10.20 -20.34
N ALA A 50 -15.80 -11.18 -19.90
CA ALA A 50 -16.28 -11.24 -18.51
C ALA A 50 -15.12 -11.35 -17.49
N ALA A 51 -14.04 -12.05 -17.84
CA ALA A 51 -12.85 -12.13 -16.99
C ALA A 51 -12.08 -10.80 -16.93
N ILE A 52 -11.99 -10.06 -18.04
CA ILE A 52 -11.39 -8.73 -18.10
C ILE A 52 -12.15 -7.77 -17.18
N GLU A 53 -13.48 -7.76 -17.25
CA GLU A 53 -14.32 -6.89 -16.40
C GLU A 53 -14.10 -7.10 -14.89
N GLY A 54 -13.79 -8.34 -14.48
CA GLY A 54 -13.53 -8.69 -13.09
C GLY A 54 -12.09 -8.51 -12.63
N THR A 55 -11.17 -8.02 -13.48
CA THR A 55 -9.73 -7.98 -13.18
C THR A 55 -9.12 -6.61 -13.39
N GLU A 56 -8.14 -6.26 -12.55
CA GLU A 56 -7.50 -4.95 -12.61
C GLU A 56 -6.47 -4.80 -13.74
N HIS A 57 -5.82 -5.91 -14.09
CA HIS A 57 -4.72 -5.95 -15.07
C HIS A 57 -4.38 -7.39 -15.50
N ARG A 58 -3.55 -7.53 -16.53
CA ARG A 58 -3.14 -8.80 -17.16
C ARG A 58 -2.56 -9.82 -16.20
N TYR A 59 -1.81 -9.41 -15.17
CA TYR A 59 -1.29 -10.35 -14.18
C TYR A 59 -2.38 -10.93 -13.26
N SER A 60 -3.48 -10.22 -13.04
CA SER A 60 -4.64 -10.70 -12.28
C SER A 60 -5.52 -11.58 -13.18
N LEU A 61 -5.68 -11.18 -14.44
CA LEU A 61 -6.35 -11.98 -15.48
C LEU A 61 -5.65 -13.33 -15.66
N LEU A 62 -4.33 -13.35 -15.83
CA LEU A 62 -3.54 -14.57 -16.00
C LEU A 62 -3.74 -15.50 -14.80
N ARG A 63 -3.57 -15.00 -13.58
CA ARG A 63 -3.83 -15.77 -12.36
C ARG A 63 -5.25 -16.33 -12.36
N THR A 64 -6.25 -15.53 -12.68
CA THR A 64 -7.66 -15.96 -12.73
C THR A 64 -7.87 -17.09 -13.75
N LEU A 65 -7.24 -17.00 -14.93
CA LEU A 65 -7.34 -18.01 -15.97
C LEU A 65 -6.54 -19.27 -15.65
N GLU A 66 -5.36 -19.17 -15.06
CA GLU A 66 -4.51 -20.31 -14.64
C GLU A 66 -5.23 -21.23 -13.65
N HIS A 67 -6.12 -20.69 -12.82
CA HIS A 67 -6.93 -21.50 -11.90
C HIS A 67 -7.96 -22.38 -12.62
N ARG A 68 -8.37 -22.00 -13.84
CA ARG A 68 -9.44 -22.69 -14.59
C ARG A 68 -8.96 -23.41 -15.83
N TYR A 69 -7.84 -22.99 -16.42
CA TYR A 69 -7.35 -23.50 -17.70
C TYR A 69 -5.89 -23.93 -17.61
N ASN A 70 -5.57 -24.99 -18.33
CA ASN A 70 -4.20 -25.34 -18.68
C ASN A 70 -3.80 -24.61 -19.96
N GLY A 71 -2.52 -24.28 -20.09
CA GLY A 71 -1.92 -23.80 -21.33
C GLY A 71 -1.75 -24.89 -22.38
N PRO A 72 -1.38 -24.53 -23.62
CA PRO A 72 -1.23 -25.47 -24.73
C PRO A 72 -0.10 -26.49 -24.50
N ARG A 73 0.89 -26.17 -23.64
CA ARG A 73 2.05 -27.02 -23.33
C ARG A 73 2.23 -27.28 -21.82
N GLY A 74 1.17 -27.13 -21.03
CA GLY A 74 1.23 -27.27 -19.57
C GLY A 74 0.57 -26.10 -18.87
N GLU A 75 1.35 -25.29 -18.16
CA GLU A 75 0.84 -24.09 -17.49
C GLU A 75 0.48 -23.00 -18.50
N LEU A 76 -0.58 -22.25 -18.22
CA LEU A 76 -0.99 -21.13 -19.05
C LEU A 76 0.02 -19.99 -18.86
N THR A 77 0.61 -19.50 -19.94
CA THR A 77 1.58 -18.40 -19.85
C THR A 77 0.92 -17.06 -20.21
N GLN A 78 1.58 -15.96 -19.81
CA GLN A 78 1.16 -14.62 -20.22
C GLN A 78 1.08 -14.48 -21.75
N VAL A 79 2.05 -15.07 -22.48
CA VAL A 79 2.09 -15.02 -23.95
C VAL A 79 0.91 -15.75 -24.55
N ASP A 80 0.53 -16.91 -24.00
CA ASP A 80 -0.64 -17.66 -24.46
C ASP A 80 -1.92 -16.84 -24.28
N MET A 81 -2.11 -16.26 -23.10
CA MET A 81 -3.25 -15.39 -22.80
C MET A 81 -3.31 -14.19 -23.75
N GLU A 82 -2.22 -13.44 -23.90
CA GLU A 82 -2.17 -12.26 -24.78
C GLU A 82 -2.44 -12.63 -26.24
N ASN A 83 -1.94 -13.78 -26.72
CA ASN A 83 -2.20 -14.23 -28.08
C ASN A 83 -3.70 -14.50 -28.32
N VAL A 84 -4.40 -15.12 -27.36
CA VAL A 84 -5.84 -15.37 -27.48
C VAL A 84 -6.64 -14.07 -27.42
N LEU A 85 -6.25 -13.13 -26.55
CA LEU A 85 -6.87 -11.81 -26.50
C LEU A 85 -6.72 -11.06 -27.83
N ARG A 86 -5.55 -11.13 -28.46
CA ARG A 86 -5.31 -10.56 -29.80
C ARG A 86 -6.13 -11.27 -30.88
N GLN A 87 -6.22 -12.60 -30.85
CA GLN A 87 -7.03 -13.38 -31.80
C GLN A 87 -8.51 -12.99 -31.76
N HIS A 88 -9.05 -12.71 -30.57
CA HIS A 88 -10.43 -12.25 -30.39
C HIS A 88 -10.64 -10.74 -30.57
N GLY A 89 -9.56 -9.98 -30.77
CA GLY A 89 -9.59 -8.53 -30.94
C GLY A 89 -9.96 -7.75 -29.67
N ILE A 90 -9.69 -8.31 -28.48
CA ILE A 90 -10.07 -7.73 -27.18
C ILE A 90 -8.87 -7.26 -26.34
N MET A 91 -7.65 -7.36 -26.88
CA MET A 91 -6.43 -6.91 -26.20
C MET A 91 -6.49 -5.42 -25.85
N GLU A 92 -6.96 -4.57 -26.79
CA GLU A 92 -7.06 -3.12 -26.57
C GLU A 92 -8.06 -2.76 -25.45
N THR A 93 -9.08 -3.60 -25.23
CA THR A 93 -10.04 -3.41 -24.14
C THR A 93 -9.35 -3.62 -22.79
N LEU A 94 -8.54 -4.67 -22.67
CA LEU A 94 -7.72 -4.91 -21.49
C LEU A 94 -6.72 -3.75 -21.26
N GLU A 95 -5.99 -3.34 -22.30
CA GLU A 95 -4.98 -2.27 -22.18
C GLU A 95 -5.60 -0.91 -21.78
N ALA A 96 -6.77 -0.58 -22.34
CA ALA A 96 -7.50 0.63 -21.97
C ALA A 96 -7.95 0.61 -20.51
N GLN A 97 -8.40 -0.55 -20.01
CA GLN A 97 -8.76 -0.73 -18.60
C GLN A 97 -7.53 -0.64 -17.69
N GLU A 98 -6.43 -1.31 -18.05
CA GLU A 98 -5.16 -1.25 -17.32
C GLU A 98 -4.63 0.19 -17.20
N LYS A 99 -4.67 0.96 -18.29
CA LYS A 99 -4.26 2.37 -18.31
C LYS A 99 -5.08 3.19 -17.31
N ARG A 100 -6.40 3.06 -17.32
CA ARG A 100 -7.29 3.76 -16.37
C ARG A 100 -7.02 3.35 -14.93
N ASN A 101 -6.82 2.05 -14.69
CA ASN A 101 -6.56 1.52 -13.36
C ASN A 101 -5.23 2.01 -12.80
N LEU A 102 -4.16 2.01 -13.60
CA LEU A 102 -2.87 2.57 -13.21
C LEU A 102 -2.96 4.06 -12.89
N GLN A 103 -3.56 4.87 -13.78
CA GLN A 103 -3.72 6.30 -13.56
C GLN A 103 -4.51 6.58 -12.27
N THR A 104 -5.61 5.85 -12.06
CA THR A 104 -6.45 5.96 -10.86
C THR A 104 -5.67 5.57 -9.60
N ALA A 105 -4.90 4.49 -9.65
CA ALA A 105 -4.08 4.03 -8.54
C ALA A 105 -2.98 5.04 -8.19
N TYR A 106 -2.26 5.58 -9.18
CA TYR A 106 -1.25 6.62 -8.95
C TYR A 106 -1.86 7.89 -8.38
N ALA A 107 -3.04 8.32 -8.86
CA ALA A 107 -3.73 9.47 -8.30
C ALA A 107 -4.14 9.23 -6.84
N SER A 108 -4.74 8.08 -6.54
CA SER A 108 -5.22 7.71 -5.21
C SER A 108 -4.07 7.55 -4.20
N GLN A 109 -2.94 7.01 -4.65
CA GLN A 109 -1.74 6.81 -3.82
C GLN A 109 -0.76 7.99 -3.87
N ARG A 110 -1.18 9.12 -4.46
CA ARG A 110 -0.43 10.37 -4.53
C ARG A 110 0.99 10.19 -5.11
N GLY A 111 1.09 9.41 -6.18
CA GLY A 111 2.35 9.18 -6.90
C GLY A 111 3.25 8.10 -6.31
N ALA A 112 2.93 7.50 -5.16
CA ALA A 112 3.81 6.53 -4.51
C ALA A 112 3.79 5.16 -5.20
N ALA A 113 4.80 4.84 -6.00
CA ALA A 113 4.89 3.64 -6.82
C ALA A 113 4.82 2.37 -5.98
N GLY A 114 5.52 2.32 -4.83
CA GLY A 114 5.45 1.17 -3.93
C GLY A 114 4.04 0.91 -3.37
N ARG A 115 3.25 1.98 -3.12
CA ARG A 115 1.86 1.85 -2.67
C ARG A 115 0.92 1.49 -3.82
N VAL A 116 1.18 1.98 -5.02
CA VAL A 116 0.46 1.61 -6.24
C VAL A 116 0.63 0.12 -6.53
N ALA A 117 1.88 -0.37 -6.51
CA ALA A 117 2.19 -1.78 -6.69
C ALA A 117 1.42 -2.65 -5.67
N TRP A 118 1.47 -2.27 -4.38
CA TRP A 118 0.75 -2.96 -3.33
C TRP A 118 -0.78 -2.94 -3.51
N ALA A 119 -1.35 -1.79 -3.85
CA ALA A 119 -2.79 -1.63 -4.06
C ALA A 119 -3.32 -2.47 -5.23
N LEU A 120 -2.50 -2.65 -6.28
CA LEU A 120 -2.84 -3.49 -7.42
C LEU A 120 -2.43 -4.96 -7.23
N GLY A 121 -1.76 -5.31 -6.12
CA GLY A 121 -1.26 -6.67 -5.93
C GLY A 121 -0.19 -7.08 -6.95
N LEU A 122 0.66 -6.12 -7.31
CA LEU A 122 1.81 -6.25 -8.20
C LEU A 122 3.12 -6.17 -7.40
N SER A 123 4.13 -6.92 -7.83
CA SER A 123 5.52 -6.67 -7.43
C SER A 123 6.05 -5.38 -8.09
N PRO A 124 7.12 -4.75 -7.54
CA PRO A 124 7.72 -3.57 -8.16
C PRO A 124 8.15 -3.79 -9.61
N SER A 125 8.66 -5.00 -9.91
CA SER A 125 9.09 -5.35 -11.26
C SER A 125 7.91 -5.52 -12.24
N GLU A 126 6.78 -6.03 -11.77
CA GLU A 126 5.56 -6.16 -12.58
C GLU A 126 4.93 -4.80 -12.85
N LEU A 127 4.89 -3.91 -11.87
CA LEU A 127 4.43 -2.54 -12.08
C LEU A 127 5.27 -1.81 -13.14
N GLN A 128 6.60 -1.96 -13.08
CA GLN A 128 7.51 -1.38 -14.07
C GLN A 128 7.25 -1.96 -15.47
N ARG A 129 7.16 -3.29 -15.59
CA ARG A 129 6.86 -3.95 -16.87
C ARG A 129 5.49 -3.56 -17.42
N LEU A 130 4.47 -3.46 -16.58
CA LEU A 130 3.13 -3.06 -16.99
C LEU A 130 3.10 -1.60 -17.47
N THR A 131 3.74 -0.70 -16.73
CA THR A 131 3.85 0.73 -17.10
C THR A 131 4.54 0.87 -18.46
N HIS A 132 5.62 0.12 -18.67
CA HIS A 132 6.36 0.11 -19.95
C HIS A 132 5.56 -0.52 -21.09
N ALA A 133 4.89 -1.65 -20.85
CA ALA A 133 4.08 -2.30 -21.87
C ALA A 133 2.92 -1.40 -22.36
N LEU A 134 2.44 -0.49 -21.51
CA LEU A 134 1.36 0.44 -21.82
C LEU A 134 1.83 1.82 -22.28
N LEU A 135 3.15 2.04 -22.37
CA LEU A 135 3.77 3.32 -22.74
C LEU A 135 3.31 4.48 -21.84
N LEU A 136 3.24 4.24 -20.53
CA LEU A 136 2.74 5.19 -19.53
C LEU A 136 3.83 5.86 -18.71
N GLU A 137 5.11 5.65 -19.01
CA GLU A 137 6.21 6.16 -18.21
C GLU A 137 6.16 7.68 -18.06
N GLU A 138 5.96 8.41 -19.17
CA GLU A 138 5.88 9.87 -19.16
C GLU A 138 4.65 10.38 -18.39
N GLU A 139 3.48 9.75 -18.60
CA GLU A 139 2.24 10.13 -17.92
C GLU A 139 2.33 9.91 -16.41
N VAL A 140 2.88 8.76 -16.00
CA VAL A 140 3.10 8.40 -14.59
C VAL A 140 4.11 9.34 -13.95
N GLU A 141 5.21 9.65 -14.62
CA GLU A 141 6.23 10.54 -14.07
C GLU A 141 5.73 11.99 -14.00
N ALA A 142 4.95 12.46 -14.97
CA ALA A 142 4.28 13.75 -14.90
C ALA A 142 3.33 13.84 -13.70
N LEU A 143 2.58 12.78 -13.42
CA LEU A 143 1.71 12.70 -12.25
C LEU A 143 2.52 12.70 -10.94
N ARG A 144 3.61 11.93 -10.89
CA ARG A 144 4.54 11.92 -9.75
C ARG A 144 5.18 13.29 -9.51
N GLU A 145 5.58 13.99 -10.57
CA GLU A 145 6.14 15.34 -10.50
C GLU A 145 5.14 16.34 -9.93
N ARG A 146 3.86 16.26 -10.31
CA ARG A 146 2.80 17.09 -9.71
C ARG A 146 2.71 16.89 -8.19
N PHE A 147 2.70 15.64 -7.73
CA PHE A 147 2.67 15.34 -6.29
C PHE A 147 3.95 15.73 -5.56
N ARG A 148 5.12 15.60 -6.20
CA ARG A 148 6.38 16.12 -5.65
C ARG A 148 6.29 17.63 -5.39
N ASN A 149 5.80 18.38 -6.38
CA ASN A 149 5.65 19.82 -6.27
C ASN A 149 4.62 20.22 -5.22
N GLU A 150 3.49 19.52 -5.13
CA GLU A 150 2.47 19.76 -4.09
C GLU A 150 3.02 19.54 -2.68
N VAL A 151 3.78 18.46 -2.47
CA VAL A 151 4.42 18.16 -1.18
C VAL A 151 5.43 19.24 -0.81
N LEU A 152 6.26 19.69 -1.76
CA LEU A 152 7.27 20.71 -1.51
C LEU A 152 6.66 22.11 -1.28
N ALA A 153 5.56 22.42 -1.97
CA ALA A 153 4.86 23.70 -1.88
C ALA A 153 3.95 23.84 -0.65
N THR A 154 3.74 22.76 0.11
CA THR A 154 2.93 22.81 1.33
C THR A 154 3.54 23.81 2.32
N SER A 155 2.78 24.84 2.71
CA SER A 155 3.20 25.90 3.64
C SER A 155 2.76 25.65 5.09
N HIS A 156 1.79 24.75 5.31
CA HIS A 156 1.27 24.46 6.64
C HIS A 156 2.24 23.55 7.42
N LEU A 157 2.78 24.07 8.53
CA LEU A 157 3.79 23.38 9.34
C LEU A 157 3.32 21.99 9.80
N THR A 158 2.11 21.87 10.34
CA THR A 158 1.55 20.58 10.80
C THR A 158 1.60 19.52 9.72
N HIS A 159 1.15 19.85 8.51
CA HIS A 159 1.15 18.91 7.40
C HIS A 159 2.58 18.51 6.99
N ARG A 160 3.53 19.46 7.02
CA ARG A 160 4.94 19.15 6.74
C ARG A 160 5.55 18.24 7.82
N LEU A 161 5.21 18.45 9.09
CA LEU A 161 5.66 17.58 10.19
C LEU A 161 5.06 16.18 10.10
N ASP A 162 3.79 16.05 9.70
CA ASP A 162 3.16 14.75 9.44
C ASP A 162 3.83 14.01 8.26
N LEU A 163 4.18 14.74 7.20
CA LEU A 163 4.89 14.20 6.05
C LEU A 163 6.31 13.76 6.39
N LEU A 164 7.00 14.46 7.30
CA LEU A 164 8.28 14.03 7.86
C LEU A 164 8.18 12.64 8.51
N GLY A 165 7.01 12.28 9.05
CA GLY A 165 6.75 10.94 9.57
C GLY A 165 6.66 9.84 8.50
N LYS A 166 6.42 10.21 7.24
CA LYS A 166 6.18 9.29 6.11
C LYS A 166 7.45 9.11 5.27
N ASP A 167 8.56 8.74 5.90
CA ASP A 167 9.88 8.59 5.26
C ASP A 167 9.86 7.73 3.99
N LYS A 168 9.21 6.57 4.03
CA LYS A 168 9.10 5.65 2.88
C LYS A 168 8.40 6.31 1.68
N TYR A 169 7.39 7.15 1.94
CA TYR A 169 6.66 7.85 0.88
C TYR A 169 7.52 8.95 0.24
N LEU A 170 8.21 9.74 1.06
CA LEU A 170 9.12 10.79 0.57
C LEU A 170 10.32 10.20 -0.20
N ALA A 171 10.80 9.04 0.23
CA ALA A 171 11.85 8.29 -0.46
C ALA A 171 11.37 7.73 -1.80
N ASP A 172 10.16 7.15 -1.84
CA ASP A 172 9.55 6.64 -3.08
C ASP A 172 9.35 7.76 -4.12
N LEU A 173 8.93 8.94 -3.67
CA LEU A 173 8.84 10.12 -4.53
C LEU A 173 10.20 10.71 -4.91
N GLY A 174 11.30 10.32 -4.27
CA GLY A 174 12.64 10.85 -4.55
C GLY A 174 12.88 12.28 -4.04
N ILE A 175 12.04 12.79 -3.13
CA ILE A 175 12.14 14.16 -2.60
C ILE A 175 12.58 14.24 -1.14
N GLN A 176 12.78 13.10 -0.46
CA GLN A 176 13.11 13.05 0.97
C GLN A 176 14.19 14.05 1.37
N LYS A 177 15.36 14.03 0.72
CA LYS A 177 16.47 14.94 1.05
C LYS A 177 16.09 16.41 0.90
N ARG A 178 15.41 16.78 -0.19
CA ARG A 178 14.99 18.17 -0.45
C ARG A 178 13.94 18.64 0.55
N PHE A 179 12.98 17.78 0.86
CA PHE A 179 11.93 18.04 1.83
C PHE A 179 12.51 18.25 3.24
N THR A 180 13.34 17.31 3.70
CA THR A 180 14.00 17.34 5.01
C THR A 180 14.86 18.61 5.19
N GLU A 181 15.63 18.97 4.16
CA GLU A 181 16.46 20.19 4.21
C GLU A 181 15.62 21.47 4.22
N SER A 182 14.56 21.52 3.42
CA SER A 182 13.62 22.66 3.41
C SER A 182 12.93 22.83 4.76
N LEU A 183 12.44 21.75 5.36
CA LEU A 183 11.79 21.77 6.67
C LEU A 183 12.77 22.11 7.80
N ARG A 184 14.02 21.64 7.72
CA ARG A 184 15.08 22.03 8.67
C ARG A 184 15.28 23.54 8.69
N LYS A 185 15.52 24.15 7.52
CA LYS A 185 15.72 25.61 7.40
C LYS A 185 14.53 26.41 7.88
N GLU A 186 13.33 25.93 7.58
CA GLU A 186 12.09 26.54 8.05
C GLU A 186 12.01 26.50 9.58
N LEU A 187 12.20 25.34 10.20
CA LEU A 187 12.17 25.20 11.66
C LEU A 187 13.25 26.03 12.35
N GLU A 188 14.48 26.08 11.82
CA GLU A 188 15.54 26.94 12.34
C GLU A 188 15.13 28.42 12.33
N ARG A 189 14.47 28.88 11.26
CA ARG A 189 13.93 30.24 11.18
C ARG A 189 12.84 30.48 12.22
N LEU A 190 11.86 29.58 12.30
CA LEU A 190 10.75 29.71 13.26
C LEU A 190 11.25 29.72 14.70
N VAL A 191 12.23 28.87 15.01
CA VAL A 191 12.87 28.78 16.32
C VAL A 191 13.63 30.06 16.64
N LYS A 192 14.37 30.64 15.69
CA LYS A 192 15.09 31.90 15.90
C LYS A 192 14.15 33.04 16.29
N ASP A 193 12.97 33.10 15.68
CA ASP A 193 11.96 34.13 15.94
C ASP A 193 11.34 34.03 17.35
N VAL A 194 11.45 32.88 18.01
CA VAL A 194 10.82 32.62 19.32
C VAL A 194 11.80 32.18 20.40
N MET A 195 13.11 32.19 20.10
CA MET A 195 14.14 31.61 20.96
C MET A 195 14.13 32.21 22.37
N SER A 196 13.97 33.53 22.47
CA SER A 196 13.95 34.26 23.74
C SER A 196 12.73 33.97 24.63
N GLU A 197 11.70 33.31 24.11
CA GLU A 197 10.47 33.00 24.84
C GLU A 197 10.48 31.60 25.47
N ALA A 198 11.57 30.86 25.32
CA ALA A 198 11.72 29.48 25.78
C ALA A 198 12.98 29.30 26.63
N THR A 199 12.90 28.43 27.64
CA THR A 199 14.01 28.11 28.55
C THR A 199 14.58 26.72 28.29
N ASP A 200 13.80 25.82 27.70
CA ASP A 200 14.16 24.45 27.38
C ASP A 200 13.56 23.99 26.04
N LEU A 201 13.96 22.82 25.56
CA LEU A 201 13.54 22.32 24.24
C LEU A 201 12.03 22.06 24.16
N HIS A 202 11.41 21.68 25.28
CA HIS A 202 9.98 21.41 25.36
C HIS A 202 9.14 22.69 25.32
N SER A 203 9.50 23.71 26.10
CA SER A 203 8.89 25.04 26.03
C SER A 203 9.08 25.66 24.64
N LEU A 204 10.25 25.48 24.02
CA LEU A 204 10.50 25.94 22.65
C LEU A 204 9.55 25.29 21.65
N ALA A 205 9.39 23.96 21.70
CA ALA A 205 8.43 23.25 20.85
C ALA A 205 6.98 23.70 21.09
N ASN A 206 6.61 23.97 22.35
CA ASN A 206 5.29 24.52 22.70
C ASN A 206 5.07 25.94 22.17
N VAL A 207 6.08 26.82 22.23
CA VAL A 207 5.98 28.19 21.70
C VAL A 207 5.86 28.16 20.17
N VAL A 208 6.72 27.40 19.49
CA VAL A 208 6.65 27.20 18.03
C VAL A 208 5.28 26.63 17.63
N GLY A 209 4.84 25.58 18.32
CA GLY A 209 3.56 24.94 18.05
C GLY A 209 2.38 25.89 18.20
N ARG A 210 2.34 26.68 19.28
CA ARG A 210 1.29 27.69 19.50
C ARG A 210 1.28 28.78 18.44
N LYS A 211 2.45 29.33 18.07
CA LYS A 211 2.53 30.44 17.11
C LYS A 211 2.26 30.01 15.66
N HIS A 212 2.62 28.79 15.29
CA HIS A 212 2.54 28.30 13.91
C HIS A 212 1.47 27.22 13.69
N GLY A 213 0.60 27.00 14.68
CA GLY A 213 -0.57 26.13 14.56
C GLY A 213 -0.22 24.65 14.41
N ALA A 214 0.80 24.18 15.14
CA ALA A 214 1.28 22.80 15.09
C ALA A 214 1.30 22.12 16.47
N PRO A 215 1.01 20.81 16.57
CA PRO A 215 1.16 20.05 17.80
C PRO A 215 2.61 20.05 18.29
N ALA A 216 2.83 20.39 19.56
CA ALA A 216 4.16 20.47 20.15
C ALA A 216 4.93 19.13 20.05
N GLU A 217 4.24 18.00 20.18
CA GLU A 217 4.84 16.67 20.02
C GLU A 217 5.44 16.45 18.63
N LEU A 218 4.77 16.94 17.58
CA LEU A 218 5.28 16.83 16.20
C LEU A 218 6.51 17.71 16.01
N VAL A 219 6.53 18.89 16.62
CA VAL A 219 7.68 19.80 16.61
C VAL A 219 8.87 19.18 17.35
N THR A 220 8.66 18.61 18.54
CA THR A 220 9.71 17.92 19.31
C THR A 220 10.30 16.75 18.51
N ARG A 221 9.45 15.87 17.95
CA ARG A 221 9.90 14.75 17.12
C ARG A 221 10.65 15.23 15.88
N ALA A 222 10.27 16.37 15.30
CA ALA A 222 11.00 16.94 14.18
C ALA A 222 12.39 17.45 14.58
N PHE A 223 12.54 18.09 15.76
CA PHE A 223 13.86 18.47 16.26
C PHE A 223 14.79 17.27 16.45
N GLU A 224 14.26 16.12 16.85
CA GLU A 224 15.01 14.88 16.98
C GLU A 224 15.38 14.31 15.60
N ARG A 225 14.38 14.09 14.73
CA ARG A 225 14.57 13.49 13.39
C ARG A 225 15.45 14.31 12.47
N LEU A 226 15.43 15.64 12.60
CA LEU A 226 16.23 16.55 11.78
C LEU A 226 17.64 16.81 12.34
N GLY A 227 17.95 16.29 13.54
CA GLY A 227 19.23 16.48 14.20
C GLY A 227 19.43 17.87 14.80
N LEU A 228 18.35 18.58 15.13
CA LEU A 228 18.39 19.94 15.68
C LEU A 228 18.48 19.97 17.22
N SER A 229 18.18 18.87 17.89
CA SER A 229 18.04 18.86 19.35
C SER A 229 19.29 19.34 20.10
N GLU A 230 20.48 18.93 19.69
CA GLU A 230 21.73 19.33 20.36
C GLU A 230 22.10 20.79 20.12
N SER A 231 21.96 21.28 18.89
CA SER A 231 22.27 22.66 18.55
C SER A 231 21.32 23.62 19.27
N LEU A 232 20.03 23.29 19.32
CA LEU A 232 19.02 24.09 20.02
C LEU A 232 19.25 24.11 21.53
N ARG A 233 19.61 22.98 22.15
CA ARG A 233 19.96 22.96 23.59
C ARG A 233 21.16 23.86 23.90
N LYS A 234 22.21 23.84 23.07
CA LYS A 234 23.37 24.72 23.24
C LYS A 234 22.98 26.20 23.14
N GLN A 235 22.11 26.55 22.19
CA GLN A 235 21.62 27.92 22.01
C GLN A 235 20.78 28.39 23.21
N LEU A 236 19.88 27.53 23.73
CA LEU A 236 19.09 27.82 24.92
C LEU A 236 19.98 28.01 26.16
N SER A 237 20.98 27.13 26.36
CA SER A 237 21.92 27.28 27.49
C SER A 237 22.74 28.57 27.41
N ALA A 238 23.16 28.97 26.21
CA ALA A 238 23.90 30.22 26.01
C ALA A 238 23.03 31.45 26.29
N GLN A 239 21.73 31.40 25.99
CA GLN A 239 20.79 32.46 26.37
C GLN A 239 20.61 32.58 27.87
N THR A 240 20.45 31.47 28.60
CA THR A 240 20.36 31.52 30.07
C THR A 240 21.62 32.06 30.74
N VAL A 241 22.79 31.84 30.14
CA VAL A 241 24.07 32.39 30.65
C VAL A 241 24.22 33.88 30.34
N ASN A 242 23.75 34.33 29.16
CA ASN A 242 23.84 35.74 28.75
C ASN A 242 22.69 36.62 29.27
N ASN A 243 21.62 36.02 29.79
CA ASN A 243 20.44 36.71 30.30
C ASN A 243 20.14 36.21 31.73
N PRO A 244 20.99 36.54 32.72
CA PRO A 244 20.66 36.25 34.11
C PRO A 244 19.41 37.05 34.46
N SER A 245 18.35 36.36 34.84
CA SER A 245 17.20 37.01 35.44
C SER A 245 17.62 37.52 36.83
N HIS A 246 17.80 38.85 36.91
CA HIS A 246 18.16 39.67 38.08
C HIS A 246 19.59 39.56 38.62
#